data_AF-A0A3D9L4M7-F1
#
_entry.id   AF-A0A3D9L4M7-F1
#
_cell.length_a   1.000
_cell.length_b   1.000
_cell.length_c   1.000
_cell.angle_alpha   90.00
_cell.angle_beta   90.00
_cell.angle_gamma   90.00
#
_symmetry.space_group_name_H-M   'P 1'
#
loop_
_entity.id
_entity.type
_entity.pdbx_description
1 polymer ?
#
loop_
_entity_poly.entity_id
_entity_poly.type
_entity_poly.pdbx_seq_one_letter_code
_entity_poly.pdbx_strand_id
1 'polypeptide(L)'
;MEKYLTIILLLGVLAGYGQQDGVGIGTSNVDASAILEVSATNKGVLLPRVNDVTSDIASPKDGLIAYDIRTQQLHIFAGSWTPLSPMPQGAIIMWTGITPPEGWALCDGRYYNPLDNTDAGTISSSRTVQTPDLRGRFIVGYDERVADYDTTGRTGGLEEVSLSINEMPAHSHNVSGTTSTAGSHTHTVNDPGHTHRIRGYKADGSDDKLKRGNSKNGADLESKSSTTGISIRSAGNHSHSFNVTSGSSGGGDAHENRPPYYTLAYIMKL
;
A
#
# COMPACT_ATOMS: atom_id res chain seq x y z
N MET A 1 109.23 6.33 52.76
CA MET A 1 108.07 7.21 52.57
C MET A 1 107.20 6.61 51.49
N GLU A 2 106.12 5.97 51.93
CA GLU A 2 105.24 5.15 51.11
C GLU A 2 104.34 6.01 50.21
N LYS A 3 104.22 5.63 48.94
CA LYS A 3 103.30 6.28 47.99
C LYS A 3 102.01 5.45 47.93
N TYR A 4 100.99 5.91 48.64
CA TYR A 4 99.64 5.35 48.57
C TYR A 4 98.98 5.76 47.25
N LEU A 5 98.73 4.77 46.39
CA LEU A 5 97.96 4.93 45.16
C LEU A 5 96.47 4.93 45.53
N THR A 6 95.82 6.09 45.44
CA THR A 6 94.40 6.25 45.77
C THR A 6 93.55 5.81 44.57
N ILE A 7 92.83 4.70 44.70
CA ILE A 7 91.86 4.20 43.70
C ILE A 7 90.52 4.88 43.98
N ILE A 8 90.08 5.74 43.06
CA ILE A 8 88.73 6.34 43.07
C ILE A 8 87.77 5.32 42.47
N LEU A 9 86.96 4.68 43.31
CA LEU A 9 85.86 3.81 42.90
C LEU A 9 84.68 4.70 42.47
N LEU A 10 84.50 4.86 41.15
CA LEU A 10 83.35 5.56 40.57
C LEU A 10 82.11 4.65 40.71
N LEU A 11 81.31 4.83 41.77
CA LEU A 11 79.99 4.20 41.86
C LEU A 11 79.06 4.85 40.83
N GLY A 12 78.87 4.18 39.69
CA GLY A 12 77.77 4.48 38.78
C GLY A 12 76.46 4.04 39.40
N VAL A 13 75.65 5.00 39.88
CA VAL A 13 74.25 4.76 40.25
C VAL A 13 73.49 4.50 38.95
N LEU A 14 73.23 3.24 38.63
CA LEU A 14 72.16 2.89 37.71
C LEU A 14 70.85 3.21 38.41
N ALA A 15 70.26 4.37 38.10
CA ALA A 15 68.86 4.61 38.40
C ALA A 15 68.03 3.65 37.54
N GLY A 16 67.64 2.51 38.11
CA GLY A 16 66.59 1.69 37.55
C GLY A 16 65.30 2.50 37.59
N TYR A 17 64.79 2.91 36.43
CA TYR A 17 63.43 3.43 36.35
C TYR A 17 62.51 2.26 36.64
N GLY A 18 61.99 2.21 37.88
CA GLY A 18 60.95 1.27 38.27
C GLY A 18 59.77 1.44 37.32
N GLN A 19 59.35 0.34 36.73
CA GLN A 19 58.19 0.27 35.86
C GLN A 19 56.98 0.73 36.70
N GLN A 20 56.43 1.90 36.33
CA GLN A 20 55.21 2.48 36.88
C GLN A 20 54.08 1.44 36.82
N ASP A 21 53.07 1.52 37.69
CA ASP A 21 52.03 0.50 38.00
C ASP A 21 51.20 -0.09 36.83
N GLY A 22 51.61 0.09 35.56
CA GLY A 22 51.10 -0.58 34.36
C GLY A 22 52.07 -0.47 33.17
N VAL A 23 51.80 -1.23 32.11
CA VAL A 23 52.50 -1.14 30.83
C VAL A 23 51.87 -0.02 29.98
N GLY A 24 52.61 1.07 29.79
CA GLY A 24 52.25 2.13 28.85
C GLY A 24 52.88 1.89 27.48
N ILE A 25 52.08 1.87 26.42
CA ILE A 25 52.56 1.87 25.02
C ILE A 25 52.17 3.20 24.40
N GLY A 26 53.16 4.06 24.14
CA GLY A 26 52.93 5.41 23.60
C GLY A 26 52.49 6.45 24.63
N THR A 27 52.44 6.08 25.92
CA THR A 27 52.22 6.99 27.05
C THR A 27 53.20 6.66 28.19
N SER A 28 53.64 7.68 28.92
CA SER A 28 54.37 7.54 30.19
C SER A 28 53.50 7.86 31.41
N ASN A 29 52.25 8.25 31.20
CA ASN A 29 51.28 8.49 32.26
C ASN A 29 50.14 7.48 32.09
N VAL A 30 50.38 6.26 32.57
CA VAL A 30 49.37 5.20 32.58
C VAL A 30 48.36 5.53 33.68
N ASP A 31 47.07 5.50 33.34
CA ASP A 31 46.00 5.69 34.31
C ASP A 31 46.11 4.65 35.44
N ALA A 32 45.86 5.08 36.68
CA ALA A 32 46.02 4.21 37.85
C ALA A 32 45.08 2.98 37.84
N SER A 33 44.03 2.99 37.02
CA SER A 33 43.12 1.85 36.83
C SER A 33 43.57 0.87 35.74
N ALA A 34 44.63 1.17 34.97
CA ALA A 34 45.05 0.38 33.82
C ALA A 34 46.36 -0.38 34.07
N ILE A 35 46.33 -1.71 33.87
CA ILE A 35 47.54 -2.54 33.79
C ILE A 35 48.19 -2.42 32.40
N LEU A 36 47.41 -2.11 31.36
CA LEU A 36 47.88 -1.86 30.00
C LEU A 36 47.13 -0.66 29.42
N GLU A 37 47.86 0.38 29.04
CA GLU A 37 47.31 1.54 28.31
C GLU A 37 48.08 1.76 27.01
N VAL A 38 47.34 1.87 25.91
CA VAL A 38 47.89 2.10 24.57
C VAL A 38 47.37 3.44 24.06
N SER A 39 48.27 4.41 23.86
CA SER A 39 47.93 5.75 23.41
C SER A 39 48.66 6.08 22.10
N ALA A 40 47.89 6.41 21.07
CA ALA A 40 48.39 6.89 19.79
C ALA A 40 47.31 7.72 19.08
N THR A 41 47.70 8.72 18.31
CA THR A 41 46.76 9.56 17.52
C THR A 41 46.49 9.01 16.13
N ASN A 42 47.31 8.06 15.66
CA ASN A 42 47.29 7.55 14.29
C ASN A 42 47.61 6.04 14.17
N LYS A 43 47.48 5.30 15.27
CA LYS A 43 47.70 3.84 15.31
C LYS A 43 46.58 3.18 16.10
N GLY A 44 46.31 1.91 15.79
CA GLY A 44 45.39 1.06 16.55
C GLY A 44 46.09 -0.16 17.14
N VAL A 45 45.33 -1.00 17.83
CA VAL A 45 45.78 -2.31 18.32
C VAL A 45 45.37 -3.37 17.31
N LEU A 46 46.34 -4.08 16.74
CA LEU A 46 46.06 -5.25 15.90
C LEU A 46 45.91 -6.48 16.81
N LEU A 47 44.65 -6.89 17.03
CA LEU A 47 44.33 -8.07 17.81
C LEU A 47 44.59 -9.36 17.00
N PRO A 48 44.72 -10.53 17.66
CA PRO A 48 44.84 -11.81 16.97
C PRO A 48 43.70 -12.01 15.96
N ARG A 49 44.07 -12.33 14.71
CA ARG A 49 43.12 -12.63 13.63
C ARG A 49 43.13 -14.13 13.38
N VAL A 50 41.97 -14.75 13.45
CA VAL A 50 41.76 -16.18 13.24
C VAL A 50 40.70 -16.37 12.16
N ASN A 51 40.70 -17.51 11.47
CA ASN A 51 39.67 -17.79 10.47
C ASN A 51 38.33 -18.05 11.16
N ASP A 52 38.33 -18.79 12.27
CA ASP A 52 37.15 -19.08 13.08
C ASP A 52 37.53 -19.08 14.56
N VAL A 53 36.94 -18.19 15.34
CA VAL A 53 37.22 -18.14 16.80
C VAL A 53 36.83 -19.42 17.54
N THR A 54 35.86 -20.17 17.02
CA THR A 54 35.35 -21.41 17.63
C THR A 54 36.26 -22.60 17.36
N SER A 55 36.85 -22.70 16.16
CA SER A 55 37.73 -23.84 15.82
C SER A 55 39.21 -23.57 16.03
N ASP A 56 39.66 -22.33 15.84
CA ASP A 56 41.10 -22.01 15.83
C ASP A 56 41.64 -21.76 17.25
N ILE A 57 40.77 -21.47 18.22
CA ILE A 57 41.15 -21.16 19.60
C ILE A 57 40.59 -22.25 20.52
N ALA A 58 41.46 -23.18 20.92
CA ALA A 58 41.10 -24.23 21.87
C ALA A 58 41.06 -23.69 23.31
N SER A 59 40.02 -24.04 24.07
CA SER A 59 39.86 -23.68 25.49
C SER A 59 40.00 -22.18 25.80
N PRO A 60 39.23 -21.30 25.13
CA PRO A 60 39.26 -19.86 25.40
C PRO A 60 38.89 -19.53 26.85
N LYS A 61 39.36 -18.38 27.33
CA LYS A 61 39.09 -17.86 28.68
C LYS A 61 38.24 -16.61 28.61
N ASP A 62 37.42 -16.40 29.63
CA ASP A 62 36.56 -15.22 29.71
C ASP A 62 37.40 -13.94 29.63
N GLY A 63 36.93 -12.99 28.82
CA GLY A 63 37.64 -11.75 28.51
C GLY A 63 38.63 -11.86 27.34
N LEU A 64 38.82 -13.03 26.73
CA LEU A 64 39.64 -13.16 25.53
C LEU A 64 38.98 -12.44 24.34
N ILE A 65 39.76 -11.63 23.62
CA ILE A 65 39.29 -10.87 22.46
C ILE A 65 40.07 -11.31 21.23
N ALA A 66 39.35 -11.63 20.14
CA ALA A 66 39.94 -12.02 18.86
C ALA A 66 39.09 -11.51 17.69
N TYR A 67 39.71 -11.31 16.54
CA TYR A 67 39.03 -10.95 15.30
C TYR A 67 38.78 -12.20 14.44
N ASP A 68 37.51 -12.51 14.16
CA ASP A 68 37.11 -13.60 13.28
C ASP A 68 37.04 -13.09 11.83
N ILE A 69 37.85 -13.68 10.94
CA ILE A 69 37.97 -13.24 9.55
C ILE A 69 36.75 -13.61 8.72
N ARG A 70 36.03 -14.70 9.03
CA ARG A 70 34.83 -15.10 8.28
C ARG A 70 33.67 -14.16 8.56
N THR A 71 33.45 -13.82 9.84
CA THR A 71 32.35 -12.92 10.24
C THR A 71 32.74 -11.45 10.10
N GLN A 72 34.03 -11.16 9.92
CA GLN A 72 34.59 -9.80 9.89
C GLN A 72 34.26 -8.99 11.14
N GLN A 73 34.24 -9.68 12.29
CA GLN A 73 33.83 -9.10 13.56
C GLN A 73 34.88 -9.32 14.64
N LEU A 74 34.93 -8.38 15.56
CA LEU A 74 35.62 -8.57 16.82
C LEU A 74 34.73 -9.39 17.75
N HIS A 75 35.27 -10.45 18.34
CA HIS A 75 34.57 -11.31 19.28
C HIS A 75 35.22 -11.23 20.66
N ILE A 76 34.39 -11.27 21.70
CA ILE A 76 34.81 -11.50 23.08
C ILE A 76 34.31 -12.87 23.54
N PHE A 77 35.14 -13.61 24.26
CA PHE A 77 34.71 -14.84 24.92
C PHE A 77 34.19 -14.54 26.32
N ALA A 78 32.97 -14.97 26.62
CA ALA A 78 32.34 -14.90 27.95
C ALA A 78 31.45 -16.14 28.14
N GLY A 79 32.05 -17.29 28.42
CA GLY A 79 31.40 -18.61 28.34
C GLY A 79 31.10 -19.09 26.91
N SER A 80 30.86 -18.17 25.98
CA SER A 80 30.77 -18.39 24.53
C SER A 80 31.34 -17.18 23.77
N TRP A 81 31.70 -17.40 22.50
CA TRP A 81 32.13 -16.32 21.62
C TRP A 81 30.94 -15.43 21.24
N THR A 82 31.04 -14.13 21.56
CA THR A 82 30.02 -13.13 21.26
C THR A 82 30.62 -12.02 20.39
N PRO A 83 30.01 -11.68 19.23
CA PRO A 83 30.46 -10.56 18.44
C PRO A 83 30.18 -9.23 19.16
N LEU A 84 31.15 -8.31 19.09
CA LEU A 84 31.06 -6.97 19.68
C LEU A 84 30.37 -5.95 18.76
N SER A 85 30.08 -6.34 17.51
CA SER A 85 29.19 -5.57 16.63
C SER A 85 27.78 -6.17 16.69
N PRO A 86 26.76 -5.41 17.14
CA PRO A 86 25.43 -5.95 17.40
C PRO A 86 24.61 -6.20 16.12
N MET A 87 25.09 -5.79 14.93
CA MET A 87 24.32 -5.91 13.70
C MET A 87 24.93 -6.96 12.78
N PRO A 88 24.24 -8.10 12.56
CA PRO A 88 24.69 -9.10 11.62
C PRO A 88 24.66 -8.55 10.18
N GLN A 89 25.52 -9.09 9.33
CA GLN A 89 25.44 -8.87 7.88
C GLN A 89 24.04 -9.24 7.38
N GLY A 90 23.48 -8.43 6.49
CA GLY A 90 22.11 -8.58 6.00
C GLY A 90 21.04 -7.91 6.86
N ALA A 91 21.38 -7.35 8.03
CA ALA A 91 20.42 -6.56 8.81
C ALA A 91 19.97 -5.32 8.01
N ILE A 92 18.67 -5.10 7.90
CA ILE A 92 18.08 -3.96 7.20
C ILE A 92 17.51 -2.97 8.21
N ILE A 93 17.85 -1.69 8.06
CA ILE A 93 17.28 -0.59 8.85
C ILE A 93 16.80 0.53 7.94
N MET A 94 15.96 1.40 8.50
CA MET A 94 15.59 2.66 7.85
C MET A 94 16.67 3.72 8.06
N TRP A 95 16.90 4.53 7.03
CA TRP A 95 17.93 5.55 6.97
C TRP A 95 17.37 6.85 6.38
N THR A 96 17.76 7.98 6.94
CA THR A 96 17.22 9.29 6.56
C THR A 96 17.84 9.86 5.28
N GLY A 97 18.99 9.34 4.86
CA GLY A 97 19.73 9.85 3.71
C GLY A 97 19.81 8.88 2.53
N ILE A 98 20.54 9.29 1.51
CA ILE A 98 20.84 8.49 0.31
C ILE A 98 22.32 8.10 0.20
N THR A 99 23.14 8.54 1.16
CA THR A 99 24.55 8.15 1.30
C THR A 99 24.66 7.34 2.59
N PRO A 100 24.68 6.01 2.50
CA PRO A 100 24.85 5.16 3.67
C PRO A 100 26.24 5.34 4.30
N PRO A 101 26.40 5.10 5.62
CA PRO A 101 27.72 5.00 6.25
C PRO A 101 28.57 3.85 5.67
N GLU A 102 29.87 3.87 5.94
CA GLU A 102 30.76 2.76 5.60
C GLU A 102 30.26 1.44 6.23
N GLY A 103 30.30 0.35 5.46
CA GLY A 103 29.79 -0.95 5.86
C GLY A 103 28.26 -1.13 5.74
N TRP A 104 27.55 -0.19 5.10
CA TRP A 104 26.11 -0.25 4.84
C TRP A 104 25.78 0.10 3.41
N ALA A 105 24.92 -0.65 2.71
CA ALA A 105 24.52 -0.32 1.34
C ALA A 105 23.05 0.06 1.22
N LEU A 106 22.65 0.79 0.17
CA LEU A 106 21.23 0.98 -0.14
C LEU A 106 20.58 -0.34 -0.57
N CYS A 107 19.33 -0.55 -0.14
CA CYS A 107 18.49 -1.64 -0.65
C CYS A 107 17.89 -1.25 -2.01
N ASP A 108 18.71 -1.26 -3.05
CA ASP A 108 18.38 -0.84 -4.42
C ASP A 108 18.58 -1.94 -5.48
N GLY A 109 18.84 -3.17 -5.06
CA GLY A 109 19.00 -4.33 -5.94
C GLY A 109 20.41 -4.56 -6.48
N ARG A 110 21.37 -3.70 -6.12
CA ARG A 110 22.75 -3.76 -6.63
C ARG A 110 23.65 -4.70 -5.82
N TYR A 111 24.82 -4.99 -6.37
CA TYR A 111 25.89 -5.67 -5.65
C TYR A 111 26.83 -4.65 -5.05
N TYR A 112 27.20 -4.85 -3.79
CA TYR A 112 28.12 -3.98 -3.07
C TYR A 112 29.35 -4.74 -2.58
N ASN A 113 30.49 -4.05 -2.55
CA ASN A 113 31.70 -4.53 -1.91
C ASN A 113 31.67 -4.20 -0.40
N PRO A 114 31.70 -5.19 0.51
CA PRO A 114 31.69 -4.95 1.96
C PRO A 114 32.87 -4.14 2.49
N LEU A 115 33.98 -4.07 1.75
CA LEU A 115 35.20 -3.37 2.19
C LEU A 115 35.12 -1.86 2.03
N ASP A 116 34.42 -1.36 1.01
CA ASP A 116 34.43 0.07 0.65
C ASP A 116 33.03 0.62 0.30
N ASN A 117 31.99 -0.21 0.40
CA ASN A 117 30.60 0.16 0.13
C ASN A 117 30.36 0.70 -1.30
N THR A 118 31.24 0.35 -2.25
CA THR A 118 31.08 0.75 -3.65
C THR A 118 30.18 -0.22 -4.40
N ASP A 119 29.43 0.31 -5.38
CA ASP A 119 28.68 -0.49 -6.34
C ASP A 119 29.67 -1.36 -7.13
N ALA A 120 29.57 -2.67 -6.94
CA ALA A 120 30.44 -3.66 -7.56
C ALA A 120 29.98 -4.05 -8.98
N GLY A 121 28.88 -3.47 -9.48
CA GLY A 121 28.30 -3.77 -10.79
C GLY A 121 27.60 -5.12 -10.84
N THR A 122 27.57 -5.75 -12.02
CA THR A 122 26.71 -6.92 -12.31
C THR A 122 27.33 -8.28 -11.93
N ILE A 123 28.59 -8.33 -11.49
CA ILE A 123 29.34 -9.60 -11.34
C ILE A 123 29.58 -9.94 -9.86
N SER A 124 29.06 -11.09 -9.45
CA SER A 124 29.44 -11.76 -8.20
C SER A 124 30.89 -12.23 -8.29
N SER A 125 31.83 -11.44 -7.79
CA SER A 125 33.02 -12.06 -7.20
C SER A 125 32.60 -12.62 -5.83
N SER A 126 33.27 -13.64 -5.31
CA SER A 126 32.94 -14.27 -4.02
C SER A 126 32.98 -13.35 -2.78
N ARG A 127 33.16 -12.05 -2.99
CA ARG A 127 33.29 -10.99 -1.98
C ARG A 127 32.25 -9.88 -2.13
N THR A 128 31.22 -10.00 -2.98
CA THR A 128 30.16 -9.00 -3.11
C THR A 128 28.84 -9.49 -2.51
N VAL A 129 28.07 -8.57 -1.95
CA VAL A 129 26.76 -8.84 -1.34
C VAL A 129 25.68 -8.14 -2.16
N GLN A 130 24.65 -8.87 -2.58
CA GLN A 130 23.50 -8.27 -3.26
C GLN A 130 22.50 -7.73 -2.25
N THR A 131 22.08 -6.48 -2.41
CA THR A 131 20.99 -5.90 -1.61
C THR A 131 19.64 -6.19 -2.28
N PRO A 132 18.54 -6.33 -1.52
CA PRO A 132 17.20 -6.37 -2.12
C PRO A 132 16.84 -5.01 -2.73
N ASP A 133 15.95 -4.96 -3.72
CA ASP A 133 15.37 -3.69 -4.19
C ASP A 133 14.09 -3.38 -3.39
N LEU A 134 14.21 -2.49 -2.40
CA LEU A 134 13.11 -2.09 -1.52
C LEU A 134 12.55 -0.71 -1.84
N ARG A 135 12.97 -0.09 -2.95
CA ARG A 135 12.47 1.23 -3.36
C ARG A 135 10.97 1.13 -3.67
N GLY A 136 10.18 2.06 -3.14
CA GLY A 136 8.73 2.13 -3.36
C GLY A 136 7.91 1.01 -2.70
N ARG A 137 8.52 0.15 -1.87
CA ARG A 137 7.88 -1.06 -1.32
C ARG A 137 7.63 -0.94 0.18
N PHE A 138 6.48 -1.46 0.60
CA PHE A 138 6.23 -1.78 2.00
C PHE A 138 6.84 -3.13 2.36
N ILE A 139 7.27 -3.26 3.62
CA ILE A 139 7.84 -4.50 4.14
C ILE A 139 6.73 -5.25 4.89
N VAL A 140 6.59 -6.53 4.57
CA VAL A 140 5.72 -7.47 5.27
C VAL A 140 6.57 -8.50 6.00
N GLY A 141 6.10 -8.94 7.16
CA GLY A 141 6.76 -9.99 7.92
C GLY A 141 6.66 -11.34 7.20
N TYR A 142 7.73 -12.13 7.26
CA TYR A 142 7.70 -13.52 6.83
C TYR A 142 6.65 -14.29 7.63
N ASP A 143 5.79 -15.02 6.93
CA ASP A 143 4.78 -15.90 7.53
C ASP A 143 4.65 -17.18 6.70
N GLU A 144 5.20 -18.28 7.22
CA GLU A 144 5.18 -19.61 6.60
C GLU A 144 3.76 -20.15 6.32
N ARG A 145 2.73 -19.54 6.92
CA ARG A 145 1.32 -19.98 6.82
C ARG A 145 0.56 -19.26 5.72
N VAL A 146 1.13 -18.19 5.16
CA VAL A 146 0.50 -17.36 4.14
C VAL A 146 1.30 -17.50 2.85
N ALA A 147 0.70 -18.06 1.81
CA ALA A 147 1.40 -18.37 0.54
C ALA A 147 2.14 -17.16 -0.06
N ASP A 148 1.57 -15.95 0.08
CA ASP A 148 2.19 -14.73 -0.43
C ASP A 148 3.45 -14.32 0.37
N TYR A 149 3.58 -14.77 1.63
CA TYR A 149 4.62 -14.37 2.59
C TYR A 149 5.48 -15.54 3.09
N ASP A 150 5.29 -16.75 2.56
CA ASP A 150 5.99 -17.98 2.99
C ASP A 150 7.43 -18.11 2.48
N THR A 151 7.90 -17.14 1.71
CA THR A 151 9.24 -17.12 1.09
C THR A 151 9.84 -15.71 1.17
N THR A 152 11.02 -15.58 1.77
CA THR A 152 11.74 -14.29 1.85
C THR A 152 12.18 -13.80 0.47
N GLY A 153 12.14 -12.49 0.24
CA GLY A 153 12.54 -11.87 -1.03
C GLY A 153 11.45 -11.90 -2.11
N ARG A 154 10.26 -12.46 -1.83
CA ARG A 154 9.10 -12.27 -2.70
C ARG A 154 8.70 -10.79 -2.75
N THR A 155 8.23 -10.37 -3.91
CA THR A 155 7.62 -9.06 -4.12
C THR A 155 6.19 -9.26 -4.62
N GLY A 156 5.31 -8.33 -4.29
CA GLY A 156 3.90 -8.38 -4.66
C GLY A 156 3.23 -7.01 -4.43
N GLY A 157 1.93 -6.95 -4.69
CA GLY A 157 1.17 -5.70 -4.69
C GLY A 157 1.30 -4.93 -6.01
N LEU A 158 0.55 -3.83 -6.11
CA LEU A 158 0.53 -2.92 -7.25
C LEU A 158 0.74 -1.49 -6.73
N GLU A 159 1.46 -0.66 -7.48
CA GLU A 159 1.61 0.76 -7.16
C GLU A 159 0.31 1.54 -7.40
N GLU A 160 -0.48 1.09 -8.38
CA GLU A 160 -1.80 1.63 -8.71
C GLU A 160 -2.77 0.48 -8.97
N VAL A 161 -3.99 0.58 -8.42
CA VAL A 161 -5.08 -0.39 -8.65
C VAL A 161 -6.20 0.33 -9.41
N SER A 162 -6.49 -0.12 -10.63
CA SER A 162 -7.70 0.28 -11.36
C SER A 162 -8.86 -0.58 -10.90
N LEU A 163 -9.93 0.05 -10.40
CA LEU A 163 -11.13 -0.68 -9.98
C LEU A 163 -11.87 -1.19 -11.21
N SER A 164 -11.83 -2.50 -11.40
CA SER A 164 -12.72 -3.19 -12.33
C SER A 164 -14.16 -3.25 -11.79
N ILE A 165 -15.11 -3.56 -12.66
CA ILE A 165 -16.51 -3.81 -12.27
C ILE A 165 -16.60 -4.90 -11.19
N ASN A 166 -15.70 -5.88 -11.20
CA ASN A 166 -15.69 -6.97 -10.23
C ASN A 166 -15.16 -6.57 -8.85
N GLU A 167 -14.46 -5.43 -8.75
CA GLU A 167 -13.90 -4.90 -7.51
C GLU A 167 -14.80 -3.84 -6.85
N MET A 168 -15.94 -3.49 -7.48
CA MET A 168 -16.96 -2.64 -6.90
C MET A 168 -18.15 -3.48 -6.41
N PRO A 169 -18.65 -3.26 -5.18
CA PRO A 169 -19.91 -3.84 -4.75
C PRO A 169 -21.03 -3.54 -5.75
N ALA A 170 -21.82 -4.56 -6.08
CA ALA A 170 -22.97 -4.41 -6.94
C ALA A 170 -23.95 -3.40 -6.32
N HIS A 171 -24.17 -2.30 -7.04
CA HIS A 171 -25.12 -1.26 -6.65
C HIS A 171 -25.97 -0.88 -7.87
N SER A 172 -27.14 -0.34 -7.61
CA SER A 172 -28.04 0.16 -8.65
C SER A 172 -28.65 1.48 -8.22
N HIS A 173 -28.97 2.33 -9.19
CA HIS A 173 -29.74 3.54 -8.96
C HIS A 173 -31.15 3.33 -9.50
N ASN A 174 -32.15 3.63 -8.67
CA ASN A 174 -33.52 3.72 -9.15
C ASN A 174 -33.72 5.09 -9.79
N VAL A 175 -33.80 5.13 -11.12
CA VAL A 175 -34.13 6.35 -11.85
C VAL A 175 -35.62 6.32 -12.15
N SER A 176 -36.34 7.28 -11.59
CA SER A 176 -37.78 7.46 -11.84
C SER A 176 -38.03 8.86 -12.38
N GLY A 177 -39.04 8.98 -13.24
CA GLY A 177 -39.43 10.24 -13.85
C GLY A 177 -40.85 10.20 -14.39
N THR A 178 -41.37 11.38 -14.72
CA THR A 178 -42.67 11.57 -15.34
C THR A 178 -42.52 12.18 -16.74
N THR A 179 -43.40 11.84 -17.66
CA THR A 179 -43.46 12.49 -18.97
C THR A 179 -43.80 13.98 -18.84
N SER A 180 -43.17 14.85 -19.63
CA SER A 180 -43.42 16.30 -19.59
C SER A 180 -44.80 16.71 -20.12
N THR A 181 -45.45 15.85 -20.91
CA THR A 181 -46.78 16.08 -21.48
C THR A 181 -47.60 14.81 -21.35
N ALA A 182 -48.87 14.94 -20.97
CA ALA A 182 -49.82 13.83 -20.99
C ALA A 182 -50.04 13.32 -22.43
N GLY A 183 -50.10 12.01 -22.61
CA GLY A 183 -50.53 11.43 -23.89
C GLY A 183 -51.96 11.87 -24.20
N SER A 184 -52.18 12.50 -25.36
CA SER A 184 -53.53 12.88 -25.81
C SER A 184 -54.34 11.62 -26.07
N HIS A 185 -55.50 11.48 -25.41
CA HIS A 185 -56.46 10.42 -25.70
C HIS A 185 -57.89 10.95 -25.62
N THR A 186 -58.79 10.29 -26.34
CA THR A 186 -60.21 10.67 -26.46
C THR A 186 -61.09 9.50 -26.09
N HIS A 187 -62.17 9.75 -25.35
CA HIS A 187 -63.25 8.78 -25.20
C HIS A 187 -64.27 8.99 -26.33
N THR A 188 -64.77 7.91 -26.91
CA THR A 188 -65.83 7.96 -27.92
C THR A 188 -67.14 7.43 -27.34
N VAL A 189 -68.26 8.01 -27.79
CA VAL A 189 -69.60 7.44 -27.60
C VAL A 189 -70.16 7.15 -28.98
N ASN A 190 -70.65 5.93 -29.16
CA ASN A 190 -71.45 5.56 -30.31
C ASN A 190 -72.92 5.75 -29.92
N ASP A 191 -73.56 6.79 -30.44
CA ASP A 191 -75.01 7.00 -30.36
C ASP A 191 -75.63 6.67 -31.72
N PRO A 192 -76.21 5.48 -31.91
CA PRO A 192 -76.84 5.08 -33.18
C PRO A 192 -78.03 5.96 -33.58
N GLY A 193 -78.45 6.89 -32.72
CA GLY A 193 -79.68 7.65 -32.87
C GLY A 193 -80.91 6.77 -32.61
N HIS A 194 -82.04 7.41 -32.35
CA HIS A 194 -83.33 6.73 -32.32
C HIS A 194 -84.42 7.64 -32.91
N THR A 195 -85.47 7.02 -33.45
CA THR A 195 -86.69 7.73 -33.88
C THR A 195 -87.79 7.50 -32.86
N HIS A 196 -88.71 8.45 -32.77
CA HIS A 196 -89.95 8.26 -32.05
C HIS A 196 -91.09 8.08 -33.05
N ARG A 197 -91.92 7.09 -32.77
CA ARG A 197 -93.08 6.76 -33.58
C ARG A 197 -94.33 7.35 -32.95
N ILE A 198 -94.97 8.28 -33.65
CA ILE A 198 -96.25 8.84 -33.23
C ILE A 198 -97.33 8.32 -34.18
N ARG A 199 -98.40 7.76 -33.63
CA ARG A 199 -99.55 7.33 -34.43
C ARG A 199 -100.36 8.53 -34.86
N GLY A 200 -100.36 8.81 -36.16
CA GLY A 200 -101.23 9.80 -36.79
C GLY A 200 -102.15 9.16 -37.82
N TYR A 201 -103.15 9.92 -38.25
CA TYR A 201 -104.09 9.51 -39.28
C TYR A 201 -103.85 10.38 -40.53
N LYS A 202 -103.55 9.75 -41.68
CA LYS A 202 -103.39 10.49 -42.95
C LYS A 202 -104.76 10.92 -43.47
N ALA A 203 -104.87 12.17 -43.94
CA ALA A 203 -106.05 12.65 -44.65
C ALA A 203 -106.05 12.15 -46.11
N ASP A 204 -107.23 11.96 -46.68
CA ASP A 204 -107.42 11.72 -48.11
C ASP A 204 -107.21 13.03 -48.89
N GLY A 205 -106.02 13.18 -49.47
CA GLY A 205 -105.65 14.36 -50.23
C GLY A 205 -104.29 14.91 -49.84
N SER A 206 -103.69 15.65 -50.77
CA SER A 206 -102.31 16.13 -50.78
C SER A 206 -101.99 17.24 -49.76
N ASP A 207 -102.52 17.18 -48.54
CA ASP A 207 -102.24 18.16 -47.48
C ASP A 207 -101.40 17.54 -46.35
N ASP A 208 -100.20 18.08 -46.16
CA ASP A 208 -99.21 17.68 -45.12
C ASP A 208 -99.56 18.28 -43.74
N LYS A 209 -100.79 18.03 -43.23
CA LYS A 209 -101.23 18.52 -41.91
C LYS A 209 -101.97 17.44 -41.10
N LEU A 210 -101.59 17.30 -39.83
CA LEU A 210 -102.24 16.40 -38.86
C LEU A 210 -103.63 16.93 -38.46
N LYS A 211 -104.70 16.14 -38.65
CA LYS A 211 -106.04 16.42 -38.10
C LYS A 211 -106.40 15.45 -36.99
N ARG A 212 -107.00 15.94 -35.89
CA ARG A 212 -107.55 15.12 -34.79
C ARG A 212 -108.88 14.51 -35.25
N GLY A 213 -108.89 13.26 -35.69
CA GLY A 213 -110.08 12.57 -36.17
C GLY A 213 -109.95 11.04 -36.16
N ASN A 214 -111.09 10.36 -36.05
CA ASN A 214 -111.19 8.91 -35.83
C ASN A 214 -111.17 8.15 -37.17
N SER A 215 -110.00 8.05 -37.81
CA SER A 215 -109.84 7.29 -39.08
C SER A 215 -109.42 5.84 -38.81
N LYS A 216 -110.02 4.88 -39.52
CA LYS A 216 -109.81 3.43 -39.29
C LYS A 216 -108.45 2.89 -39.79
N ASN A 217 -107.69 3.69 -40.53
CA ASN A 217 -106.39 3.30 -41.07
C ASN A 217 -105.30 4.25 -40.54
N GLY A 218 -104.77 3.92 -39.36
CA GLY A 218 -103.61 4.64 -38.80
C GLY A 218 -102.33 4.32 -39.57
N ALA A 219 -101.51 5.32 -39.82
CA ALA A 219 -100.17 5.15 -40.38
C ALA A 219 -99.13 5.65 -39.37
N ASP A 220 -98.06 4.89 -39.19
CA ASP A 220 -96.95 5.31 -38.35
C ASP A 220 -96.20 6.46 -39.04
N LEU A 221 -96.07 7.59 -38.35
CA LEU A 221 -95.27 8.73 -38.77
C LEU A 221 -94.01 8.75 -37.90
N GLU A 222 -92.85 8.61 -38.54
CA GLU A 222 -91.55 8.62 -37.87
C GLU A 222 -91.01 10.05 -37.77
N SER A 223 -90.52 10.43 -36.59
CA SER A 223 -89.71 11.64 -36.48
C SER A 223 -88.39 11.45 -37.25
N LYS A 224 -87.79 12.53 -37.76
CA LYS A 224 -86.41 12.48 -38.26
C LYS A 224 -85.48 12.02 -37.12
N SER A 225 -84.47 11.21 -37.44
CA SER A 225 -83.47 10.78 -36.45
C SER A 225 -82.75 11.99 -35.87
N SER A 226 -82.55 11.98 -34.55
CA SER A 226 -81.81 13.03 -33.83
C SER A 226 -80.76 12.37 -32.94
N THR A 227 -79.60 13.01 -32.84
CA THR A 227 -78.53 12.60 -31.91
C THR A 227 -78.81 13.20 -30.53
N THR A 228 -78.44 12.49 -29.47
CA THR A 228 -78.85 12.81 -28.08
C THR A 228 -78.16 14.03 -27.45
N GLY A 229 -77.38 14.82 -28.19
CA GLY A 229 -76.72 16.02 -27.65
C GLY A 229 -75.72 15.74 -26.52
N ILE A 230 -75.33 14.48 -26.30
CA ILE A 230 -74.39 14.08 -25.26
C ILE A 230 -72.99 14.59 -25.60
N SER A 231 -72.42 15.39 -24.70
CA SER A 231 -71.02 15.84 -24.77
C SER A 231 -70.20 15.15 -23.67
N ILE A 232 -69.12 14.49 -24.06
CA ILE A 232 -68.12 13.95 -23.11
C ILE A 232 -66.95 14.93 -23.06
N ARG A 233 -66.56 15.35 -21.85
CA ARG A 233 -65.39 16.23 -21.67
C ARG A 233 -64.11 15.40 -21.86
N SER A 234 -63.07 16.02 -22.42
CA SER A 234 -61.74 15.40 -22.51
C SER A 234 -61.30 14.90 -21.13
N ALA A 235 -60.74 13.69 -21.07
CA ALA A 235 -60.18 13.17 -19.83
C ALA A 235 -59.12 14.15 -19.33
N GLY A 236 -59.22 14.52 -18.05
CA GLY A 236 -58.29 15.46 -17.43
C GLY A 236 -56.84 15.01 -17.56
N ASN A 237 -55.93 15.98 -17.39
CA ASN A 237 -54.49 15.76 -17.44
C ASN A 237 -54.07 14.62 -16.49
N HIS A 238 -53.31 13.64 -16.99
CA HIS A 238 -52.72 12.57 -16.19
C HIS A 238 -51.28 12.29 -16.66
N SER A 239 -50.45 11.74 -15.76
CA SER A 239 -49.03 11.50 -15.99
C SER A 239 -48.71 10.00 -16.07
N HIS A 240 -47.77 9.62 -16.94
CA HIS A 240 -47.14 8.30 -16.91
C HIS A 240 -45.85 8.36 -16.10
N SER A 241 -45.61 7.32 -15.29
CA SER A 241 -44.33 7.08 -14.64
C SER A 241 -43.57 5.98 -15.38
N PHE A 242 -42.26 6.15 -15.56
CA PHE A 242 -41.36 5.07 -15.93
C PHE A 242 -40.35 4.82 -14.82
N ASN A 243 -39.99 3.55 -14.63
CA ASN A 243 -38.92 3.12 -13.71
C ASN A 243 -37.84 2.45 -14.54
N VAL A 244 -36.62 2.98 -14.48
CA VAL A 244 -35.44 2.40 -15.13
C VAL A 244 -34.38 2.21 -14.06
N THR A 245 -33.87 0.99 -13.94
CA THR A 245 -32.68 0.72 -13.14
C THR A 245 -31.47 1.08 -13.98
N SER A 246 -30.60 1.97 -13.49
CA SER A 246 -29.33 2.22 -14.17
C SER A 246 -28.49 0.93 -14.18
N GLY A 247 -27.75 0.68 -15.25
CA GLY A 247 -26.72 -0.37 -15.23
C GLY A 247 -25.65 -0.07 -14.19
N SER A 248 -24.89 -1.08 -13.79
CA SER A 248 -23.71 -0.91 -12.95
C SER A 248 -22.60 -0.24 -13.76
N SER A 249 -22.19 0.99 -13.41
CA SER A 249 -21.05 1.64 -14.03
C SER A 249 -20.18 2.34 -13.00
N GLY A 250 -18.90 1.99 -12.97
CA GLY A 250 -17.85 2.74 -12.29
C GLY A 250 -16.95 3.42 -13.31
N GLY A 251 -16.29 4.51 -12.92
CA GLY A 251 -15.43 5.29 -13.82
C GLY A 251 -14.21 4.54 -14.34
N GLY A 252 -13.80 3.45 -13.67
CA GLY A 252 -12.60 2.67 -14.03
C GLY A 252 -11.27 3.37 -13.69
N ASP A 253 -11.34 4.57 -13.10
CA ASP A 253 -10.16 5.32 -12.70
C ASP A 253 -9.40 4.58 -11.58
N ALA A 254 -8.07 4.58 -11.70
CA ALA A 254 -7.22 4.07 -10.63
C ALA A 254 -7.31 4.97 -9.40
N HIS A 255 -7.26 4.37 -8.22
CA HIS A 255 -7.14 5.11 -6.98
C HIS A 255 -5.89 4.68 -6.23
N GLU A 256 -5.22 5.67 -5.66
CA GLU A 256 -4.15 5.47 -4.70
C GLU A 256 -4.76 5.21 -3.31
N ASN A 257 -4.34 4.14 -2.65
CA ASN A 257 -4.84 3.76 -1.32
C ASN A 257 -3.78 3.89 -0.21
N ARG A 258 -2.59 4.41 -0.53
CA ARG A 258 -1.54 4.68 0.45
C ARG A 258 -1.93 5.84 1.39
N PRO A 259 -1.84 5.64 2.72
CA PRO A 259 -1.95 6.75 3.68
C PRO A 259 -0.84 7.80 3.49
N PRO A 260 -0.97 9.01 4.08
CA PRO A 260 0.13 9.97 4.13
C PRO A 260 1.41 9.33 4.64
N TYR A 261 2.53 9.55 3.95
CA TYR A 261 3.80 8.87 4.22
C TYR A 261 4.98 9.83 4.36
N TYR A 262 6.02 9.38 5.08
CA TYR A 262 7.33 10.00 5.15
C TYR A 262 8.38 9.01 4.61
N THR A 263 9.25 9.46 3.71
CA THR A 263 10.17 8.57 2.99
C THR A 263 11.51 8.46 3.72
N LEU A 264 11.88 7.22 4.06
CA LEU A 264 13.22 6.82 4.48
C LEU A 264 13.78 5.83 3.45
N ALA A 265 15.10 5.82 3.27
CA ALA A 265 15.77 4.76 2.54
C ALA A 265 15.85 3.50 3.41
N TYR A 266 15.92 2.34 2.78
CA TYR A 266 16.39 1.13 3.46
C TYR A 266 17.88 0.95 3.17
N ILE A 267 18.66 0.68 4.23
CA ILE A 267 20.06 0.29 4.11
C ILE A 267 20.29 -1.07 4.76
N MET A 268 21.20 -1.85 4.18
CA MET A 268 21.56 -3.19 4.62
C MET A 268 23.00 -3.22 5.10
N LYS A 269 23.25 -3.87 6.25
CA LYS A 269 24.59 -4.11 6.76
C LYS A 269 25.32 -5.03 5.79
N LEU A 270 26.43 -4.55 5.22
CA LEU A 270 27.32 -5.33 4.37
C LEU A 270 28.19 -6.31 5.16
#